data_AF-A0A9P4V6R1-F1
#
_entry.id   AF-A0A9P4V6R1-F1
#
_cell.length_a   1.000
_cell.length_b   1.000
_cell.length_c   1.000
_cell.angle_alpha   90.00
_cell.angle_beta   90.00
_cell.angle_gamma   90.00
#
_symmetry.space_group_name_H-M   'P 1'
#
loop_
_entity.id
_entity.type
_entity.pdbx_description
1 polymer ?
#
loop_
_entity_poly.entity_id
_entity_poly.type
_entity_poly.pdbx_seq_one_letter_code
_entity_poly.pdbx_strand_id
1 'polypeptide(L)'
;MPTTPTSKAPPASRVVAADMQLSPFPNSPREIHTVGWNVFLTPDQIYRLVMGSAPEQMEDKWFVYSEGPDNSGKLKVNFHRSWTGLKIATLFVLIDLKGEGAGKIVGIKWNGTDQTNGMDEEEAKYMISTTLAWVLGVNVEKGLK
;
A
#
# COMPACT_ATOMS: atom_id res chain seq x y z
N MET A 1 -9.18 19.97 -17.78
CA MET A 1 -7.72 19.97 -17.59
C MET A 1 -7.37 18.74 -16.78
N PRO A 2 -6.41 17.89 -17.20
CA PRO A 2 -5.98 16.78 -16.36
C PRO A 2 -5.12 17.37 -15.24
N THR A 3 -5.63 17.38 -14.01
CA THR A 3 -4.85 17.75 -12.84
C THR A 3 -3.79 16.68 -12.64
N THR A 4 -2.53 17.04 -12.87
CA THR A 4 -1.39 16.20 -12.54
C THR A 4 -1.48 15.83 -11.06
N PRO A 5 -1.33 14.54 -10.68
CA PRO A 5 -1.24 14.16 -9.29
C PRO A 5 -0.11 14.94 -8.64
N THR A 6 -0.43 15.85 -7.72
CA THR A 6 0.60 16.45 -6.87
C THR A 6 0.94 15.37 -5.85
N SER A 7 1.98 14.58 -6.14
CA SER A 7 2.52 13.62 -5.16
C SER A 7 2.81 14.40 -3.88
N LYS A 8 2.20 13.97 -2.76
CA LYS A 8 2.50 14.55 -1.46
C LYS A 8 3.96 14.30 -1.13
N ALA A 9 4.62 15.33 -0.60
CA ALA A 9 5.95 15.15 -0.01
C ALA A 9 5.84 14.12 1.13
N PRO A 10 6.87 13.26 1.34
CA PRO A 10 6.87 12.35 2.47
C PRO A 10 6.69 13.12 3.79
N PRO A 11 5.94 12.55 4.76
CA PRO A 11 5.73 13.19 6.05
C PRO A 11 7.05 13.36 6.82
N ALA A 12 7.12 14.33 7.74
CA ALA A 12 8.31 14.57 8.56
C ALA A 12 8.64 13.40 9.50
N SER A 13 7.64 12.60 9.85
CA SER A 13 7.78 11.38 10.64
C SER A 13 7.07 10.21 9.96
N ARG A 14 7.59 9.00 10.14
CA ARG A 14 6.98 7.77 9.64
C ARG A 14 5.60 7.57 10.24
N VAL A 15 4.62 7.28 9.38
CA VAL A 15 3.25 6.93 9.79
C VAL A 15 3.23 5.51 10.33
N VAL A 16 2.57 5.32 11.47
CA VAL A 16 2.46 4.05 12.18
C VAL A 16 1.01 3.68 12.44
N ALA A 17 0.76 2.39 12.72
CA ALA A 17 -0.59 1.88 12.96
C ALA A 17 -1.36 2.62 14.07
N ALA A 18 -0.64 3.19 15.05
CA ALA A 18 -1.23 3.91 16.18
C ALA A 18 -1.75 5.31 15.82
N ASP A 19 -1.41 5.85 14.64
CA ASP A 19 -1.82 7.20 14.22
C ASP A 19 -3.32 7.28 13.87
N MET A 20 -3.99 6.13 13.73
CA MET A 20 -5.41 6.06 13.40
C MET A 20 -6.05 4.82 14.03
N GLN A 21 -7.37 4.87 14.30
CA GLN A 21 -8.12 3.68 14.67
C GLN A 21 -8.38 2.81 13.43
N LEU A 22 -7.91 1.56 13.47
CA LEU A 22 -7.93 0.64 12.33
C LEU A 22 -8.76 -0.60 12.63
N SER A 23 -9.42 -1.12 11.60
CA SER A 23 -10.08 -2.42 11.63
C SER A 23 -9.22 -3.46 10.90
N PRO A 24 -9.12 -4.70 11.41
CA PRO A 24 -8.44 -5.78 10.70
C PRO A 24 -9.22 -6.20 9.45
N PHE A 25 -8.66 -7.14 8.68
CA PHE A 25 -9.44 -7.82 7.63
C PHE A 25 -10.71 -8.46 8.23
N PRO A 26 -11.84 -8.43 7.51
CA PRO A 26 -13.05 -9.15 7.92
C PRO A 26 -12.79 -10.64 8.17
N ASN A 27 -13.58 -11.22 9.07
CA ASN A 27 -13.57 -12.66 9.37
C ASN A 27 -14.27 -13.50 8.29
N SER A 28 -14.01 -13.20 7.02
CA SER A 28 -14.55 -13.90 5.84
C SER A 28 -13.40 -14.42 4.96
N PRO A 29 -12.71 -15.51 5.35
CA PRO A 29 -11.47 -15.93 4.69
C PRO A 29 -11.63 -16.26 3.20
N ARG A 30 -12.85 -16.63 2.76
CA ARG A 30 -13.16 -16.94 1.36
C ARG A 30 -13.17 -15.73 0.44
N GLU A 31 -13.35 -14.54 1.02
CA GLU A 31 -13.44 -13.25 0.32
C GLU A 31 -12.19 -12.40 0.57
N ILE A 32 -11.18 -12.97 1.25
CA ILE A 32 -9.86 -12.36 1.40
C ILE A 32 -8.93 -13.07 0.44
N HIS A 33 -8.53 -12.35 -0.60
CA HIS A 33 -7.71 -12.91 -1.66
C HIS A 33 -6.25 -12.55 -1.44
N THR A 34 -5.34 -13.42 -1.88
CA THR A 34 -3.90 -13.17 -1.85
C THR A 34 -3.29 -13.73 -3.12
N VAL A 35 -2.59 -12.89 -3.87
CA VAL A 35 -1.95 -13.29 -5.14
C VAL A 35 -0.53 -12.75 -5.22
N GLY A 36 0.29 -13.43 -6.03
CA GLY A 36 1.63 -12.98 -6.36
C GLY A 36 1.59 -11.75 -7.25
N TRP A 37 2.44 -10.77 -6.94
CA TRP A 37 2.59 -9.57 -7.76
C TRP A 37 4.04 -9.13 -7.74
N ASN A 38 4.78 -9.44 -8.80
CA ASN A 38 6.22 -9.22 -8.89
C ASN A 38 6.51 -7.87 -9.57
N VAL A 39 6.72 -6.82 -8.76
CA VAL A 39 7.04 -5.47 -9.28
C VAL A 39 8.30 -4.98 -8.60
N PHE A 40 9.28 -4.56 -9.39
CA PHE A 40 10.50 -3.95 -8.88
C PHE A 40 10.22 -2.55 -8.33
N LEU A 41 10.91 -2.19 -7.26
CA LEU A 41 10.82 -0.90 -6.60
C LEU A 41 12.24 -0.35 -6.39
N THR A 42 12.43 0.92 -6.74
CA THR A 42 13.68 1.63 -6.47
C THR A 42 13.84 1.94 -4.98
N PRO A 43 15.06 2.21 -4.48
CA PRO A 43 15.27 2.60 -3.09
C PRO A 43 14.42 3.81 -2.64
N ASP A 44 14.24 4.82 -3.51
CA ASP A 44 13.38 5.98 -3.21
C ASP A 44 11.90 5.57 -3.04
N GLN A 45 11.41 4.66 -3.88
CA GLN A 45 10.06 4.14 -3.77
C GLN A 45 9.87 3.33 -2.48
N ILE A 46 10.86 2.52 -2.11
CA ILE A 46 10.87 1.79 -0.84
C ILE A 46 10.84 2.76 0.33
N TYR A 47 11.65 3.82 0.30
CA TYR A 47 11.64 4.86 1.35
C TYR A 47 10.24 5.48 1.51
N ARG A 48 9.58 5.84 0.40
CA ARG A 48 8.21 6.39 0.42
C ARG A 48 7.19 5.41 0.99
N LEU A 49 7.30 4.12 0.67
CA LEU A 49 6.47 3.06 1.25
C LEU A 49 6.70 2.91 2.76
N VAL A 50 7.96 3.02 3.20
CA VAL A 50 8.32 2.96 4.62
C VAL A 50 7.71 4.13 5.38
N MET A 51 7.81 5.35 4.84
CA MET A 51 7.27 6.56 5.45
C MET A 51 5.75 6.56 5.55
N GLY A 52 5.05 6.01 4.55
CA GLY A 52 3.60 5.94 4.52
C GLY A 52 2.95 7.33 4.31
N SER A 53 1.65 7.40 4.56
CA SER A 53 0.85 8.62 4.46
C SER A 53 -0.36 8.54 5.38
N ALA A 54 -0.55 9.60 6.16
CA ALA A 54 -1.73 9.81 6.98
C ALA A 54 -2.62 10.87 6.32
N PRO A 55 -3.96 10.77 6.45
CA PRO A 55 -4.87 11.78 5.94
C PRO A 55 -4.72 13.07 6.75
N GLU A 56 -4.55 14.20 6.06
CA GLU A 56 -4.50 15.53 6.68
C GLU A 56 -5.81 16.28 6.43
N GLN A 57 -6.47 15.99 5.31
CA GLN A 57 -7.74 16.59 4.92
C GLN A 57 -8.82 15.54 4.65
N MET A 58 -10.09 15.95 4.68
CA MET A 58 -11.23 15.06 4.42
C MET A 58 -11.18 14.38 3.03
N GLU A 59 -10.46 14.97 2.08
CA GLU A 59 -10.28 14.45 0.72
C GLU A 59 -9.27 13.29 0.68
N ASP A 60 -8.42 13.15 1.70
CA ASP A 60 -7.43 12.08 1.80
C ASP A 60 -8.13 10.79 2.21
N LYS A 61 -8.53 10.00 1.22
CA LYS A 61 -9.34 8.78 1.40
C LYS A 61 -8.56 7.59 1.96
N TRP A 62 -7.25 7.73 2.12
CA TRP A 62 -6.33 6.63 2.33
C TRP A 62 -5.43 6.90 3.53
N PHE A 63 -5.31 5.87 4.37
CA PHE A 63 -4.32 5.78 5.41
C PHE A 63 -3.38 4.63 5.08
N VAL A 64 -2.10 4.92 4.90
CA VAL A 64 -1.09 3.96 4.48
C VAL A 64 0.06 4.00 5.48
N TYR A 65 0.38 2.85 6.06
CA TYR A 65 1.57 2.70 6.90
C TYR A 65 2.25 1.38 6.60
N SER A 66 3.47 1.24 7.07
CA SER A 66 4.24 0.01 6.87
C SER A 66 4.68 -0.60 8.19
N GLU A 67 4.84 -1.93 8.20
CA GLU A 67 5.39 -2.72 9.30
C GLU A 67 6.67 -3.41 8.81
N GLY A 68 7.77 -3.23 9.56
CA GLY A 68 9.11 -3.63 9.12
C GLY A 68 9.94 -2.43 8.63
N PRO A 69 10.98 -2.65 7.80
CA PRO A 69 11.49 -3.95 7.39
C PRO A 69 12.01 -4.79 8.58
N ASP A 70 11.76 -6.10 8.53
CA ASP A 70 12.34 -7.04 9.51
C ASP A 70 13.81 -7.39 9.17
N ASN A 71 14.48 -8.17 10.03
CA ASN A 71 15.86 -8.62 9.81
C ASN A 71 16.06 -9.46 8.53
N SER A 72 14.97 -9.88 7.87
CA SER A 72 14.98 -10.61 6.60
C SER A 72 14.59 -9.73 5.41
N GLY A 73 14.43 -8.41 5.61
CA GLY A 73 14.05 -7.46 4.57
C GLY A 73 12.56 -7.50 4.21
N LYS A 74 11.70 -8.14 5.01
CA LYS A 74 10.26 -8.18 4.74
C LYS A 74 9.60 -6.92 5.26
N LEU A 75 8.89 -6.24 4.36
CA LEU A 75 8.10 -5.06 4.64
C LEU A 75 6.64 -5.35 4.28
N LYS A 76 5.71 -5.04 5.19
CA LYS A 76 4.27 -5.08 4.91
C LYS A 76 3.76 -3.66 4.80
N VAL A 77 3.06 -3.32 3.73
CA VAL A 77 2.45 -2.01 3.56
C VAL A 77 0.95 -2.16 3.61
N ASN A 78 0.32 -1.45 4.53
CA ASN A 78 -1.06 -1.63 4.93
C ASN A 78 -1.91 -0.44 4.45
N PHE A 79 -2.99 -0.74 3.74
CA PHE A 79 -3.89 0.25 3.15
C PHE A 79 -5.24 0.20 3.85
N HIS A 80 -5.64 1.35 4.40
CA HIS A 80 -6.92 1.54 5.05
C HIS A 80 -7.68 2.72 4.44
N ARG A 81 -9.01 2.71 4.57
CA ARG A 81 -9.83 3.90 4.34
C ARG A 81 -9.74 4.84 5.53
N SER A 82 -9.51 6.12 5.27
CA SER A 82 -9.30 7.14 6.30
C SER A 82 -10.53 7.49 7.14
N TRP A 83 -11.75 7.24 6.65
CA TRP A 83 -12.98 7.58 7.38
C TRP A 83 -13.59 6.39 8.14
N THR A 84 -13.32 5.15 7.73
CA THR A 84 -13.81 3.94 8.42
C THR A 84 -12.72 3.15 9.14
N GLY A 85 -11.45 3.39 8.82
CA GLY A 85 -10.35 2.52 9.24
C GLY A 85 -10.41 1.12 8.60
N LEU A 86 -11.26 0.90 7.59
CA LEU A 86 -11.46 -0.41 6.97
C LEU A 86 -10.19 -0.88 6.25
N LYS A 87 -9.77 -2.13 6.49
CA LYS A 87 -8.67 -2.76 5.78
C LYS A 87 -9.06 -3.05 4.34
N ILE A 88 -8.36 -2.39 3.42
CA ILE A 88 -8.54 -2.61 1.98
C ILE A 88 -7.53 -3.64 1.48
N ALA A 89 -6.24 -3.40 1.74
CA ALA A 89 -5.19 -4.28 1.27
C ALA A 89 -3.94 -4.25 2.14
N THR A 90 -3.10 -5.26 1.94
CA THR A 90 -1.74 -5.35 2.43
C THR A 90 -0.84 -5.79 1.28
N LEU A 91 0.19 -4.99 0.99
CA LEU A 91 1.29 -5.40 0.11
C LEU A 91 2.37 -6.09 0.90
N PHE A 92 2.95 -7.11 0.29
CA PHE A 92 4.16 -7.76 0.77
C PHE A 92 5.32 -7.34 -0.11
N VAL A 93 6.34 -6.76 0.50
CA VAL A 93 7.54 -6.25 -0.16
C VAL A 93 8.76 -6.92 0.44
N LEU A 94 9.71 -7.31 -0.42
CA LEU A 94 11.03 -7.77 -0.01
C LEU A 94 12.05 -6.70 -0.39
N ILE A 95 12.82 -6.24 0.59
CA ILE A 95 13.90 -5.27 0.43
C ILE A 95 15.22 -6.05 0.38
N ASP A 96 16.09 -5.70 -0.55
CA ASP A 96 17.46 -6.17 -0.55
C ASP A 96 18.27 -5.38 0.48
N LEU A 97 18.45 -5.99 1.66
CA LEU A 97 19.25 -5.43 2.76
C LEU A 97 20.76 -5.48 2.49
N LYS A 98 21.23 -6.26 1.51
CA LYS A 98 22.67 -6.39 1.19
C LYS A 98 23.08 -5.47 0.03
N GLY A 99 22.14 -5.06 -0.80
CA GLY A 99 22.33 -4.13 -1.91
C GLY A 99 22.02 -2.67 -1.54
N GLU A 100 21.59 -1.90 -2.54
CA GLU A 100 21.29 -0.46 -2.41
C GLU A 100 19.94 -0.14 -1.73
N GLY A 101 19.28 -1.13 -1.10
CA GLY A 101 17.96 -0.95 -0.49
C GLY A 101 16.80 -0.94 -1.49
N ALA A 102 17.03 -1.38 -2.73
CA ALA A 102 15.95 -1.65 -3.69
C ALA A 102 15.09 -2.81 -3.19
N GLY A 103 13.87 -2.93 -3.72
CA GLY A 103 12.99 -4.02 -3.31
C GLY A 103 12.09 -4.51 -4.42
N LYS A 104 11.25 -5.49 -4.10
CA LYS A 104 10.16 -5.90 -4.97
C LYS A 104 8.90 -6.16 -4.18
N ILE A 105 7.77 -5.76 -4.75
CA ILE A 105 6.47 -6.31 -4.37
C ILE A 105 6.51 -7.80 -4.73
N VAL A 106 6.10 -8.66 -3.79
CA VAL A 106 5.99 -10.11 -4.00
C VAL A 106 4.55 -10.58 -4.02
N GLY A 107 3.65 -9.82 -3.41
CA GLY A 107 2.25 -10.16 -3.36
C GLY A 107 1.38 -9.06 -2.81
N ILE A 108 0.09 -9.23 -3.04
CA ILE A 108 -0.98 -8.39 -2.52
C ILE A 108 -2.01 -9.29 -1.86
N LYS A 109 -2.45 -8.89 -0.67
CA LYS A 109 -3.60 -9.43 0.02
C LYS A 109 -4.66 -8.34 0.09
N TRP A 110 -5.89 -8.60 -0.35
CA TRP A 110 -6.95 -7.60 -0.33
C TRP A 110 -8.27 -8.17 0.16
N ASN A 111 -9.12 -7.24 0.60
CA ASN A 111 -10.49 -7.49 0.97
C ASN A 111 -11.34 -7.46 -0.30
N GLY A 112 -11.92 -8.60 -0.69
CA GLY A 112 -12.86 -8.77 -1.79
C GLY A 112 -14.30 -9.00 -1.32
N THR A 113 -14.64 -8.57 -0.10
CA THR A 113 -16.03 -8.62 0.40
C THR A 113 -16.88 -7.51 -0.27
N ASP A 114 -18.20 -7.53 -0.03
CA ASP A 114 -19.09 -6.46 -0.47
C ASP A 114 -18.71 -5.07 0.08
N GLN A 115 -17.96 -5.01 1.19
CA GLN A 115 -17.47 -3.73 1.74
C GLN A 115 -16.49 -3.01 0.79
N THR A 116 -15.91 -3.74 -0.15
CA THR A 116 -15.02 -3.23 -1.19
C THR A 116 -15.57 -3.46 -2.60
N ASN A 117 -16.89 -3.68 -2.72
CA ASN A 117 -17.60 -4.02 -3.96
C ASN A 117 -17.16 -5.34 -4.61
N GLY A 118 -16.71 -6.34 -3.84
CA GLY A 118 -16.39 -7.65 -4.43
C GLY A 118 -15.13 -7.64 -5.31
N MET A 119 -14.18 -6.76 -4.99
CA MET A 119 -13.04 -6.42 -5.83
C MET A 119 -12.23 -7.64 -6.29
N ASP A 120 -11.96 -7.72 -7.60
CA ASP A 120 -11.11 -8.77 -8.17
C ASP A 120 -9.61 -8.41 -8.14
N GLU A 121 -8.77 -9.30 -8.67
CA GLU A 121 -7.31 -9.10 -8.71
C GLU A 121 -6.88 -7.88 -9.52
N GLU A 122 -7.50 -7.63 -10.68
CA GLU A 122 -7.12 -6.53 -11.57
C GLU A 122 -7.52 -5.19 -10.98
N GLU A 123 -8.73 -5.12 -10.42
CA GLU A 123 -9.23 -3.95 -9.70
C GLU A 123 -8.38 -3.66 -8.47
N ALA A 124 -7.97 -4.68 -7.70
CA ALA A 124 -7.11 -4.52 -6.55
C ALA A 124 -5.74 -3.98 -6.92
N LYS A 125 -5.09 -4.56 -7.94
CA LYS A 125 -3.80 -4.06 -8.43
C LYS A 125 -3.93 -2.64 -8.97
N TYR A 126 -4.98 -2.33 -9.72
CA TYR A 126 -5.21 -0.99 -10.25
C TYR A 126 -5.41 0.04 -9.12
N MET A 127 -6.24 -0.29 -8.14
CA MET A 127 -6.54 0.60 -7.02
C MET A 127 -5.30 0.88 -6.17
N ILE A 128 -4.51 -0.16 -5.87
CA ILE A 128 -3.29 0.00 -5.10
C ILE A 128 -2.21 0.73 -5.91
N SER A 129 -2.03 0.42 -7.19
CA SER A 129 -1.11 1.17 -8.06
C SER A 129 -1.45 2.66 -8.12
N THR A 130 -2.75 2.96 -8.28
CA THR A 130 -3.25 4.34 -8.26
C THR A 130 -3.00 4.99 -6.89
N THR A 131 -3.28 4.28 -5.80
CA THR A 131 -3.05 4.82 -4.44
C THR A 131 -1.57 5.10 -4.20
N LEU A 132 -0.67 4.20 -4.62
CA LEU A 132 0.78 4.40 -4.54
C LEU A 132 1.23 5.65 -5.32
N ALA A 133 0.76 5.83 -6.55
CA ALA A 133 1.12 6.96 -7.39
C ALA A 133 0.61 8.29 -6.82
N TRP A 134 -0.67 8.35 -6.44
CA TRP A 134 -1.31 9.60 -5.99
C TRP A 134 -0.95 9.98 -4.55
N VAL A 135 -0.89 8.99 -3.65
CA VAL A 135 -0.67 9.24 -2.21
C VAL A 135 0.81 9.28 -1.87
N LEU A 136 1.62 8.38 -2.43
CA LEU A 136 3.04 8.25 -2.08
C LEU A 136 4.00 8.76 -3.17
N GLY A 137 3.51 9.06 -4.37
CA GLY A 137 4.37 9.36 -5.52
C GLY A 137 5.09 8.14 -6.10
N VAL A 138 4.64 6.93 -5.77
CA VAL A 138 5.28 5.68 -6.18
C VAL A 138 4.58 5.13 -7.42
N ASN A 139 5.23 5.27 -8.57
CA ASN A 139 4.74 4.69 -9.82
C ASN A 139 5.22 3.24 -9.95
N VAL A 140 4.27 2.31 -9.84
CA VAL A 140 4.49 0.91 -10.17
C VAL A 140 4.10 0.68 -11.61
N GLU A 141 5.05 0.30 -12.46
CA GLU A 141 4.71 -0.16 -13.80
C GLU A 141 3.83 -1.40 -13.65
N LYS A 142 2.68 -1.44 -14.34
CA LYS A 142 1.85 -2.64 -14.42
C LYS A 142 2.80 -3.74 -14.87
N GLY A 143 3.08 -4.71 -13.99
CA GLY A 143 3.90 -5.87 -14.34
C GLY A 143 3.32 -6.50 -15.59
N LEU A 144 3.93 -6.18 -16.74
CA LEU A 144 3.62 -6.76 -18.03
C LEU A 144 3.94 -8.24 -17.86
N LYS A 145 2.88 -9.05 -17.88
CA LYS A 145 3.02 -10.47 -18.23
C LYS A 145 3.37 -10.57 -19.70
#